data_AF-A0A971LG66-F1
#
_entry.id   AF-A0A971LG66-F1
#
_cell.length_a   1.000
_cell.length_b   1.000
_cell.length_c   1.000
_cell.angle_alpha   90.00
_cell.angle_beta   90.00
_cell.angle_gamma   90.00
#
_symmetry.space_group_name_H-M   'P 1'
#
loop_
_entity.id
_entity.type
_entity.pdbx_description
1 polymer ?
#
loop_
_entity_poly.entity_id
_entity_poly.type
_entity_poly.pdbx_seq_one_letter_code
_entity_poly.pdbx_strand_id
1 'polypeptide(L)'
;MYHSDNWQGFSGGNWQKSIDVRDFIQNNHLPYNGDDSFLAAATPRTLKLLDKYTRLRQAELALGGVLDINTTTVSSLLNYQPGYIDKDNEIIVGLQ
;
A
#
# COMPACT_ATOMS: atom_id res chain seq x y z
N MET A 1 2.46 31.96 2.30
CA MET A 1 3.03 30.62 2.02
C MET A 1 1.97 29.59 2.36
N TYR A 2 1.48 28.84 1.36
CA TYR A 2 0.50 27.77 1.59
C TYR A 2 1.19 26.62 2.33
N HIS A 3 1.08 26.56 3.65
CA HIS A 3 1.31 25.30 4.35
C HIS A 3 0.01 24.53 4.20
N SER A 4 0.02 23.47 3.38
CA SER A 4 -1.14 22.58 3.26
C SER A 4 -1.46 22.01 4.64
N ASP A 5 -2.75 21.85 4.96
CA ASP A 5 -3.22 21.18 6.18
C ASP A 5 -2.51 19.83 6.44
N ASN A 6 -1.98 19.19 5.39
CA ASN A 6 -1.21 17.96 5.45
C ASN A 6 0.07 18.01 6.32
N TRP A 7 0.58 19.20 6.69
CA TRP A 7 1.77 19.33 7.55
C TRP A 7 1.42 19.64 9.01
N GLN A 8 0.14 19.77 9.34
CA GLN A 8 -0.30 20.11 10.67
C GLN A 8 0.15 19.05 11.69
N GLY A 9 0.80 19.49 12.77
CA GLY A 9 1.27 18.62 13.84
C GLY A 9 2.68 18.05 13.63
N PHE A 10 3.30 18.23 12.47
CA PHE A 10 4.70 17.87 12.27
C PHE A 10 5.65 18.96 12.75
N SER A 11 6.74 18.54 13.39
CA SER A 11 7.91 19.36 13.66
C SER A 11 8.56 19.79 12.35
N GLY A 12 8.76 21.11 12.20
CA GLY A 12 9.40 21.70 11.04
C GLY A 12 10.89 21.36 10.93
N GLY A 13 11.48 21.60 9.76
CA GLY A 13 12.87 21.28 9.47
C GLY A 13 13.28 21.72 8.06
N ASN A 14 14.45 21.27 7.62
CA ASN A 14 14.93 21.47 6.25
C ASN A 14 13.99 20.85 5.21
N TRP A 15 13.27 19.79 5.59
CA TRP A 15 12.27 19.11 4.75
C TRP A 15 11.16 20.02 4.23
N GLN A 16 10.92 21.18 4.86
CA GLN A 16 9.93 22.17 4.40
C GLN A 16 10.47 23.08 3.28
N LYS A 17 11.79 23.08 3.06
CA LYS A 17 12.48 23.96 2.10
C LYS A 17 13.06 23.20 0.91
N SER A 18 13.36 21.92 1.09
CA SER A 18 13.90 21.02 0.06
C SER A 18 13.37 19.61 0.25
N ILE A 19 13.49 18.77 -0.78
CA ILE A 19 13.16 17.34 -0.67
C ILE A 19 14.18 16.68 0.26
N ASP A 20 13.79 16.51 1.52
CA ASP A 20 14.62 15.88 2.57
C ASP A 20 13.75 14.98 3.46
N VAL A 21 13.49 13.77 2.97
CA VAL A 21 12.70 12.76 3.69
C VAL A 21 13.42 12.32 4.97
N ARG A 22 14.76 12.38 5.00
CA ARG A 22 15.54 12.00 6.18
C ARG A 22 15.29 12.97 7.33
N ASP A 23 15.42 14.27 7.08
CA ASP A 23 15.14 15.32 8.06
C ASP A 23 13.69 15.26 8.56
N PHE A 24 12.72 15.00 7.67
CA PHE A 24 11.32 14.78 8.08
C PHE A 24 11.18 13.62 9.08
N ILE A 25 11.70 12.43 8.74
CA ILE A 25 11.59 11.24 9.61
C ILE A 25 12.25 11.50 10.95
N GLN A 26 13.48 12.02 10.96
CA GLN A 26 14.23 12.25 12.19
C GLN A 26 13.50 13.22 13.14
N ASN A 27 12.88 14.27 12.61
CA ASN A 27 12.15 15.25 13.41
C ASN A 27 10.74 14.81 13.85
N ASN A 28 10.17 13.76 13.25
CA ASN A 28 8.74 13.42 13.40
C ASN A 28 8.42 11.97 13.79
N HIS A 29 9.39 11.05 13.80
CA HIS A 29 9.16 9.70 14.29
C HIS A 29 9.21 9.65 15.82
N LEU A 30 8.36 8.81 16.42
CA LEU A 30 8.40 8.48 17.84
C LEU A 30 8.92 7.04 17.97
N PRO A 31 10.17 6.83 18.43
CA PRO A 31 10.68 5.49 18.69
C PRO A 31 9.77 4.75 19.67
N TYR A 32 9.37 3.54 19.30
CA TYR A 32 8.59 2.66 20.16
C TYR A 32 9.48 1.49 20.61
N ASN A 33 9.74 1.40 21.91
CA ASN A 33 10.56 0.35 22.54
C ASN A 33 9.71 -0.59 23.44
N GLY A 34 8.39 -0.61 23.25
CA GLY A 34 7.48 -1.51 23.96
C GLY A 34 7.41 -2.90 23.33
N ASP A 35 6.36 -3.65 23.64
CA ASP A 35 6.12 -5.01 23.14
C ASP A 35 4.98 -5.08 22.10
N ASP A 36 4.56 -6.29 21.75
CA ASP A 36 3.54 -6.55 20.74
C ASP A 36 2.09 -6.52 21.29
N SER A 37 1.90 -6.16 22.57
CA SER A 37 0.58 -6.20 23.22
C SER A 37 -0.45 -5.24 22.60
N PHE A 38 -0.01 -4.21 21.88
CA PHE A 38 -0.88 -3.25 21.19
C PHE A 38 -1.38 -3.73 19.82
N LEU A 39 -0.84 -4.85 19.30
CA LEU A 39 -1.17 -5.32 17.96
C LEU A 39 -2.65 -5.69 17.85
N ALA A 40 -3.31 -5.17 16.81
CA ALA A 40 -4.69 -5.50 16.49
C ALA A 40 -4.77 -6.67 15.50
N ALA A 41 -5.82 -7.49 15.63
CA ALA A 41 -6.10 -8.57 14.69
C ALA A 41 -6.56 -8.05 13.31
N ALA A 42 -6.49 -8.93 12.31
CA ALA A 42 -7.00 -8.63 10.97
C ALA A 42 -8.50 -8.33 10.98
N THR A 43 -8.91 -7.32 10.21
CA THR A 43 -10.32 -6.97 10.06
C THR A 43 -11.09 -8.00 9.23
N PRO A 44 -12.43 -8.12 9.35
CA PRO A 44 -13.23 -8.99 8.48
C PRO A 44 -13.03 -8.72 6.99
N ARG A 45 -12.85 -7.45 6.63
CA ARG A 45 -12.53 -7.02 5.27
C ARG A 45 -11.19 -7.58 4.79
N THR A 46 -10.15 -7.49 5.62
CA THR A 46 -8.83 -8.06 5.35
C THR A 46 -8.90 -9.57 5.16
N LEU A 47 -9.65 -10.27 6.01
CA LEU A 47 -9.82 -11.73 5.93
C LEU A 47 -10.54 -12.16 4.63
N LYS A 48 -11.57 -11.42 4.20
CA LYS A 48 -12.26 -11.66 2.93
C LYS A 48 -11.35 -11.46 1.72
N LEU A 49 -10.58 -10.36 1.72
CA LEU A 49 -9.62 -10.07 0.65
C LEU A 49 -8.55 -11.17 0.56
N LEU A 50 -8.02 -11.61 1.71
CA LEU A 50 -7.04 -12.68 1.80
C LEU A 50 -7.59 -14.02 1.30
N ASP A 51 -8.82 -14.38 1.64
CA ASP A 51 -9.47 -15.60 1.15
C ASP A 51 -9.64 -15.58 -0.38
N LYS A 52 -10.08 -14.46 -0.96
CA LYS A 52 -10.19 -14.31 -2.41
C LYS A 52 -8.83 -14.41 -3.10
N TYR A 53 -7.82 -13.71 -2.59
CA TYR A 53 -6.43 -13.79 -3.08
C TYR A 53 -5.91 -15.23 -3.02
N THR A 54 -6.12 -15.92 -1.89
CA THR A 54 -5.63 -17.29 -1.68
C THR A 54 -6.23 -18.26 -2.71
N ARG A 55 -7.52 -18.13 -3.04
CA ARG A 55 -8.16 -18.94 -4.09
C ARG A 55 -7.58 -18.67 -5.48
N LEU A 56 -7.36 -17.40 -5.83
CA LEU A 56 -6.72 -17.04 -7.10
C LEU A 56 -5.31 -17.63 -7.20
N ARG A 57 -4.53 -17.53 -6.12
CA ARG A 57 -3.19 -18.12 -6.05
C ARG A 57 -3.22 -19.65 -6.18
N GLN A 58 -4.19 -20.33 -5.56
CA GLN A 58 -4.34 -21.78 -5.71
C GLN A 58 -4.67 -22.16 -7.16
N ALA A 59 -5.52 -21.39 -7.84
CA ALA A 59 -5.83 -21.59 -9.25
C ALA A 59 -4.59 -21.38 -10.14
N GLU A 60 -3.81 -20.32 -9.88
CA GLU A 60 -2.54 -20.05 -10.57
C GLU A 60 -1.56 -21.22 -10.45
N LEU A 61 -1.37 -21.73 -9.23
CA LEU A 61 -0.50 -22.88 -8.98
C LEU A 61 -0.98 -24.14 -9.71
N ALA A 62 -2.30 -24.38 -9.75
CA ALA A 62 -2.89 -25.51 -10.47
C ALA A 62 -2.69 -25.43 -11.99
N LEU A 63 -2.53 -24.20 -12.54
CA LEU A 63 -2.26 -23.95 -13.96
C LEU A 63 -0.77 -23.94 -14.32
N GLY A 64 0.11 -24.31 -13.37
CA GLY A 64 1.56 -24.34 -13.61
C GLY A 64 2.24 -22.99 -13.37
N GLY A 65 1.60 -22.06 -12.65
CA GLY A 65 2.23 -20.85 -12.11
C GLY A 65 1.87 -19.54 -12.81
N VAL A 66 1.00 -19.54 -13.82
CA VAL A 66 0.45 -18.33 -14.43
C VAL A 66 -1.06 -18.48 -14.59
N LEU A 67 -1.81 -17.56 -13.99
CA LEU A 67 -3.27 -17.57 -14.09
C LEU A 67 -3.75 -16.92 -15.41
N ASP A 68 -3.16 -15.79 -15.77
CA ASP A 68 -3.43 -15.08 -17.03
C ASP A 68 -2.25 -14.14 -17.36
N ILE A 69 -2.08 -13.80 -18.64
CA ILE A 69 -1.06 -12.84 -19.09
C ILE A 69 -1.55 -12.03 -20.30
N ASN A 70 -1.37 -10.71 -20.23
CA ASN A 70 -1.59 -9.85 -21.38
C ASN A 70 -0.38 -9.91 -22.33
N THR A 71 -0.58 -10.40 -23.56
CA THR A 71 0.48 -10.55 -24.57
C THR A 71 0.45 -9.45 -25.65
N THR A 72 -0.45 -8.48 -25.55
CA THR A 72 -0.73 -7.49 -26.62
C THR A 72 -0.43 -6.05 -26.22
N THR A 73 -0.32 -5.77 -24.92
CA THR A 73 -0.04 -4.45 -24.36
C THR A 73 1.39 -4.42 -23.84
N VAL A 74 2.19 -3.47 -24.33
CA VAL A 74 3.52 -3.18 -23.76
C VAL A 74 3.33 -2.49 -22.41
N SER A 75 4.03 -2.94 -21.37
CA SER A 75 3.90 -2.35 -20.03
C SER A 75 4.44 -0.90 -19.99
N SER A 76 3.63 0.01 -19.45
CA SER A 76 3.97 1.41 -19.16
C SER A 76 3.02 1.96 -18.10
N LEU A 77 3.36 3.10 -17.49
CA LEU A 77 2.66 3.68 -16.33
C LEU A 77 1.14 3.86 -16.51
N LEU A 78 0.67 4.12 -17.73
CA LEU A 78 -0.73 4.48 -18.02
C LEU A 78 -1.42 3.48 -18.97
N ASN A 79 -0.79 2.34 -19.26
CA ASN A 79 -1.28 1.42 -20.29
C ASN A 79 -2.35 0.45 -19.80
N TYR A 80 -2.54 0.34 -18.48
CA TYR A 80 -3.53 -0.54 -17.87
C TYR A 80 -4.59 0.27 -17.12
N GLN A 81 -5.81 -0.26 -17.12
CA GLN A 81 -6.89 0.27 -16.30
C GLN A 81 -6.67 -0.13 -14.83
N PRO A 82 -7.28 0.58 -13.86
CA PRO A 82 -7.18 0.21 -12.46
C PRO A 82 -7.65 -1.23 -12.20
N GLY A 83 -6.79 -2.04 -11.60
CA GLY A 83 -7.09 -3.41 -11.17
C GLY A 83 -7.45 -3.49 -9.69
N TYR A 84 -8.29 -4.47 -9.34
CA TYR A 84 -8.76 -4.74 -7.97
C TYR A 84 -8.89 -6.24 -7.76
N ILE A 85 -8.55 -6.73 -6.57
CA ILE A 85 -8.93 -8.09 -6.16
C ILE A 85 -10.38 -8.05 -5.69
N ASP A 86 -10.74 -7.08 -4.84
CA ASP A 86 -12.10 -6.85 -4.35
C ASP A 86 -12.29 -5.39 -3.96
N LYS A 87 -12.75 -4.59 -4.93
CA LYS A 87 -12.81 -3.13 -4.86
C LYS A 87 -13.57 -2.60 -3.64
N ASP A 88 -14.61 -3.30 -3.20
CA ASP A 88 -15.44 -2.87 -2.07
C ASP A 88 -14.73 -3.13 -0.73
N ASN A 89 -13.74 -4.02 -0.70
CA ASN A 89 -13.01 -4.44 0.49
C ASN A 89 -11.55 -3.90 0.52
N GLU A 90 -11.10 -3.11 -0.44
CA GLU A 90 -9.75 -2.56 -0.46
C GLU A 90 -9.71 -1.12 0.11
N ILE A 91 -8.84 -0.85 1.09
CA ILE A 91 -8.50 0.54 1.48
C ILE A 91 -7.39 1.08 0.58
N ILE A 92 -6.37 0.26 0.39
CA ILE A 92 -5.20 0.58 -0.41
C ILE A 92 -5.33 -0.23 -1.70
N VAL A 93 -5.19 0.44 -2.83
CA VAL A 93 -5.49 -0.09 -4.16
C VAL A 93 -4.25 0.00 -5.05
N GLY A 94 -4.22 -0.81 -6.10
CA GLY A 94 -3.16 -0.82 -7.10
C GLY A 94 -2.73 -2.24 -7.44
N LEU A 95 -2.85 -2.59 -8.71
CA LEU A 95 -2.30 -3.80 -9.32
C LEU A 95 -1.44 -3.41 -10.52
N GLN A 96 -0.54 -4.30 -10.92
CA GLN A 96 0.39 -4.13 -12.04
C GLN A 96 -0.28 -4.27 -13.40
#